data_AF-A0A1C4S5Q4-F1
#
_entry.id   AF-A0A1C4S5Q4-F1
#
_cell.length_a   1.000
_cell.length_b   1.000
_cell.length_c   1.000
_cell.angle_alpha   90.00
_cell.angle_beta   90.00
_cell.angle_gamma   90.00
#
_symmetry.space_group_name_H-M   'P 1'
#
loop_
_entity.id
_entity.type
_entity.pdbx_description
1 polymer ?
#
loop_
_entity_poly.entity_id
_entity_poly.type
_entity_poly.pdbx_seq_one_letter_code
_entity_poly.pdbx_strand_id
1 'polypeptide(L)'
;MPSPSQPPTDGRRPRAMVIDSAWRGLGPGPASLSGPGGAPLTRTVKLIVLPLIVRPALRPELAADFLDAPEAARLGRLIAESGPVLDATAEWFTLLKKTRRALGIVAGNPQDLYFQRCFELATEHGAPAEAGDAAAVARAVLADVADVTGGRTVEALRQWLSDPARRTRLDADLTETWARRERGALRERGSLRERGAEAGVEAGGLRETVALGETGALREAGAVREAGALREAVRAADAVLEACGGRGTGARRGRDARAASAADAGGTPGTEDVEGFASMVERGHGSVLGRELWAGGGDGGGSASGGAGGRGGGDGGGDAEACAGGGISGGPGGDVSGDARGGAEGCVGDRRAGVDARAAALWGRGDVPAHLGLSAWDVPPRPEVGRGASTATLPAPFDRTLFERLFTVLQASAHRDELPTVPELVRREVGRSCAPLGLRDETLRVAVVLGGRLAVGLDPLGAGTAARGGRVEAGQHATPLRETEMETGAASGGGTAAHRAVNSRWRREASVLRARRMTVSPRPDPDGGVLEALARDLRTPWTAYMRRLWVRLHGRDVRDAPLTDTASAWAVLDGVARSVMMDHRARVRTALRSLAAPPSPVAERRSA
;
A
#
# COMPACT_ATOMS: atom_id res chain seq x y z
N MET A 1 -29.75 15.98 -50.19
CA MET A 1 -28.93 15.50 -49.05
C MET A 1 -27.80 16.50 -48.85
N PRO A 2 -27.94 17.47 -47.93
CA PRO A 2 -26.88 18.44 -47.70
C PRO A 2 -25.74 17.80 -46.90
N SER A 3 -24.51 18.09 -47.30
CA SER A 3 -23.28 17.63 -46.64
C SER A 3 -23.26 18.03 -45.16
N PRO A 4 -22.76 17.16 -44.25
CA PRO A 4 -22.68 17.50 -42.84
C PRO A 4 -21.71 18.68 -42.65
N SER A 5 -22.28 19.79 -42.21
CA SER A 5 -21.58 20.99 -41.76
C SER A 5 -20.55 20.61 -40.71
N GLN A 6 -19.26 20.85 -41.01
CA GLN A 6 -18.22 20.82 -39.99
C GLN A 6 -18.58 21.87 -38.92
N PRO A 7 -18.56 21.51 -37.62
CA PRO A 7 -18.74 22.50 -36.58
C PRO A 7 -17.60 23.53 -36.67
N PRO A 8 -17.86 24.82 -36.42
CA PRO A 8 -16.79 25.82 -36.40
C PRO A 8 -15.78 25.38 -35.35
N THR A 9 -14.57 25.06 -35.80
CA THR A 9 -13.45 24.86 -34.88
C THR A 9 -13.16 26.24 -34.32
N ASP A 10 -13.63 26.48 -33.09
CA ASP A 10 -13.09 27.55 -32.26
C ASP A 10 -11.57 27.40 -32.37
N GLY A 11 -10.87 28.39 -32.95
CA GLY A 11 -9.49 28.29 -33.46
C GLY A 11 -8.43 28.01 -32.37
N ARG A 12 -8.90 27.65 -31.18
CA ARG A 12 -8.20 27.35 -29.96
C ARG A 12 -7.78 25.90 -29.90
N ARG A 13 -6.49 25.67 -29.67
CA ARG A 13 -5.90 24.34 -29.58
C ARG A 13 -5.57 24.02 -28.12
N PRO A 14 -5.85 22.80 -27.63
CA PRO A 14 -5.38 22.39 -26.32
C PRO A 14 -3.86 22.46 -26.25
N ARG A 15 -3.31 23.13 -25.24
CA ARG A 15 -1.85 23.31 -25.06
C ARG A 15 -1.11 21.98 -25.07
N ALA A 16 -1.69 20.95 -24.43
CA ALA A 16 -1.12 19.61 -24.41
C ALA A 16 -0.96 19.00 -25.81
N MET A 17 -1.90 19.26 -26.74
CA MET A 17 -1.80 18.80 -28.12
C MET A 17 -0.75 19.56 -28.92
N VAL A 18 -0.59 20.86 -28.66
CA VAL A 18 0.47 21.67 -29.28
C VAL A 18 1.85 21.16 -28.85
N ILE A 19 2.03 20.89 -27.55
CA ILE A 19 3.27 20.30 -27.00
C ILE A 19 3.54 18.92 -27.63
N ASP A 20 2.54 18.04 -27.66
CA ASP A 20 2.68 16.69 -28.24
C ASP A 20 3.06 16.74 -29.72
N SER A 21 2.38 17.57 -30.51
CA SER A 21 2.65 17.74 -31.94
C SER A 21 4.04 18.33 -32.20
N ALA A 22 4.44 19.37 -31.48
CA ALA A 22 5.75 20.01 -31.65
C ALA A 22 6.89 19.07 -31.24
N TRP A 23 6.70 18.34 -30.13
CA TRP A 23 7.67 17.36 -29.65
C TRP A 23 7.91 16.23 -30.66
N ARG A 24 6.85 15.70 -31.27
CA ARG A 24 6.97 14.68 -32.32
C ARG A 24 7.73 15.19 -33.55
N GLY A 25 7.65 16.49 -33.82
CA GLY A 25 8.39 17.15 -34.89
C GLY A 25 9.91 17.20 -34.66
N LEU A 26 10.39 16.96 -33.44
CA LEU A 26 11.82 16.90 -33.13
C LEU A 26 12.51 15.65 -33.68
N GLY A 27 11.75 14.61 -34.04
CA GLY A 27 12.32 13.35 -34.50
C GLY A 27 12.79 12.44 -33.36
N PRO A 28 13.74 11.53 -33.60
CA PRO A 28 14.10 10.47 -32.66
C PRO A 28 15.13 10.88 -31.59
N GLY A 29 15.79 12.03 -31.73
CA GLY A 29 16.86 12.47 -30.82
C GLY A 29 16.48 12.44 -29.33
N PRO A 30 15.30 12.93 -28.90
CA PRO A 30 14.92 12.94 -27.49
C PRO A 30 14.23 11.62 -27.07
N ALA A 31 14.61 10.47 -27.64
CA ALA A 31 13.98 9.17 -27.38
C ALA A 31 13.97 8.79 -25.89
N SER A 32 15.03 9.07 -25.15
CA SER A 32 15.13 8.74 -23.71
C SER A 32 14.18 9.59 -22.83
N LEU A 33 13.66 10.69 -23.39
CA LEU A 33 12.68 11.60 -22.79
C LEU A 33 11.27 11.40 -23.36
N SER A 34 11.08 10.41 -24.23
CA SER A 34 9.85 10.13 -24.97
C SER A 34 9.21 8.78 -24.55
N GLY A 35 7.89 8.68 -24.68
CA GLY A 35 7.15 7.44 -24.50
C GLY A 35 7.18 6.54 -25.75
N PRO A 36 6.63 5.32 -25.67
CA PRO A 36 6.67 4.32 -26.77
C PRO A 36 6.08 4.78 -28.11
N GLY A 37 5.30 5.85 -28.13
CA GLY A 37 4.73 6.42 -29.34
C GLY A 37 5.37 7.74 -29.79
N GLY A 38 6.53 8.13 -29.27
CA GLY A 38 7.21 9.39 -29.64
C GLY A 38 6.64 10.66 -29.01
N ALA A 39 5.60 10.55 -28.17
CA ALA A 39 5.11 11.64 -27.32
C ALA A 39 6.09 11.93 -26.18
N PRO A 40 6.17 13.17 -25.66
CA PRO A 40 6.95 13.43 -24.45
C PRO A 40 6.40 12.66 -23.25
N LEU A 41 7.28 12.21 -22.36
CA LEU A 41 6.84 11.66 -21.08
C LEU A 41 6.12 12.75 -20.25
N THR A 42 5.17 12.36 -19.41
CA THR A 42 4.52 13.31 -18.48
C THR A 42 5.53 14.06 -17.61
N ARG A 43 6.62 13.40 -17.20
CA ARG A 43 7.71 14.04 -16.45
C ARG A 43 8.55 14.97 -17.31
N THR A 44 8.81 14.65 -18.56
CA THR A 44 9.48 15.55 -19.50
C THR A 44 8.71 16.86 -19.63
N VAL A 45 7.38 16.79 -19.74
CA VAL A 45 6.54 18.00 -19.77
C VAL A 45 6.64 18.79 -18.45
N LYS A 46 6.51 18.10 -17.31
CA LYS A 46 6.49 18.75 -15.99
C LYS A 46 7.83 19.30 -15.52
N LEU A 47 8.94 18.65 -15.87
CA LEU A 47 10.26 18.95 -15.32
C LEU A 47 11.15 19.70 -16.31
N ILE A 48 10.91 19.59 -17.62
CA ILE A 48 11.72 20.24 -18.65
C ILE A 48 10.87 21.24 -19.44
N VAL A 49 9.86 20.76 -20.20
CA VAL A 49 9.16 21.59 -21.18
C VAL A 49 8.50 22.81 -20.52
N LEU A 50 7.68 22.60 -19.49
CA LEU A 50 7.01 23.70 -18.81
C LEU A 50 7.99 24.61 -18.06
N PRO A 51 8.82 24.13 -17.12
CA PRO A 51 9.62 25.03 -16.29
C PRO A 51 10.86 25.61 -16.98
N LEU A 52 11.44 24.97 -18.00
CA LEU A 52 12.72 25.38 -18.58
C LEU A 52 12.60 25.96 -20.00
N ILE A 53 11.64 25.49 -20.79
CA ILE A 53 11.42 25.95 -22.18
C ILE A 53 10.29 26.98 -22.23
N VAL A 54 9.07 26.57 -21.85
CA VAL A 54 7.87 27.41 -21.96
C VAL A 54 7.88 28.54 -20.93
N ARG A 55 8.29 28.23 -19.69
CA ARG A 55 8.34 29.15 -18.55
C ARG A 55 7.05 29.97 -18.37
N PRO A 56 5.89 29.34 -18.07
CA PRO A 56 4.60 30.03 -17.97
C PRO A 56 4.57 31.23 -17.04
N ALA A 57 5.40 31.25 -15.99
CA ALA A 57 5.53 32.40 -15.09
C ALA A 57 6.11 33.65 -15.78
N LEU A 58 6.98 33.46 -16.78
CA LEU A 58 7.55 34.54 -17.60
C LEU A 58 6.76 34.78 -18.89
N ARG A 59 5.89 33.83 -19.27
CA ARG A 59 5.08 33.85 -20.51
C ARG A 59 3.64 33.46 -20.18
N PRO A 60 2.90 34.28 -19.42
CA PRO A 60 1.53 33.96 -18.98
C PRO A 60 0.57 33.71 -20.16
N GLU A 61 0.83 34.31 -21.32
CA GLU A 61 0.12 34.08 -22.58
C GLU A 61 0.19 32.61 -23.06
N LEU A 62 1.22 31.85 -22.66
CA LEU A 62 1.36 30.41 -22.95
C LEU A 62 0.88 29.53 -21.78
N ALA A 63 0.37 30.13 -20.69
CA ALA A 63 -0.03 29.40 -19.49
C ALA A 63 -1.42 28.78 -19.60
N ALA A 64 -2.28 29.30 -20.48
CA ALA A 64 -3.66 28.84 -20.66
C ALA A 64 -3.73 27.38 -21.16
N ASP A 65 -4.80 26.68 -20.78
CA ASP A 65 -5.03 25.29 -21.21
C ASP A 65 -5.44 25.19 -22.68
N PHE A 66 -6.02 26.26 -23.22
CA PHE A 66 -6.39 26.44 -24.62
C PHE A 66 -5.69 27.69 -25.15
N LEU A 67 -4.99 27.55 -26.27
CA LEU A 67 -4.19 28.60 -26.88
C LEU A 67 -4.85 29.03 -28.19
N ASP A 68 -4.93 30.33 -28.43
CA ASP A 68 -5.28 30.85 -29.75
C ASP A 68 -4.15 30.56 -30.75
N ALA A 69 -4.44 30.73 -32.05
CA ALA A 69 -3.51 30.37 -33.12
C ALA A 69 -2.09 30.98 -32.99
N PRO A 70 -1.89 32.27 -32.65
CA PRO A 70 -0.55 32.84 -32.55
C PRO A 70 0.24 32.29 -31.35
N GLU A 71 -0.39 32.06 -30.21
CA GLU A 71 0.23 31.46 -29.02
C GLU A 71 0.58 30.00 -29.27
N ALA A 72 -0.30 29.24 -29.92
CA ALA A 72 -0.03 27.87 -30.31
C ALA A 72 1.18 27.77 -31.27
N ALA A 73 1.25 28.66 -32.26
CA ALA A 73 2.39 28.73 -33.18
C ALA A 73 3.69 29.10 -32.46
N ARG A 74 3.64 30.07 -31.52
CA ARG A 74 4.80 30.47 -30.71
C ARG A 74 5.28 29.36 -29.79
N LEU A 75 4.37 28.65 -29.13
CA LEU A 75 4.72 27.48 -28.31
C LEU A 75 5.37 26.38 -29.14
N GLY A 76 4.83 26.10 -30.33
CA GLY A 76 5.42 25.13 -31.25
C GLY A 76 6.85 25.49 -31.66
N ARG A 77 7.09 26.76 -32.01
CA ARG A 77 8.44 27.25 -32.35
C ARG A 77 9.43 27.14 -31.19
N LEU A 78 9.03 27.54 -29.97
CA LEU A 78 9.91 27.42 -28.79
C LEU A 78 10.39 25.99 -28.56
N ILE A 79 9.51 25.00 -28.75
CA ILE A 79 9.87 23.59 -28.60
C ILE A 79 10.78 23.16 -29.75
N ALA A 80 10.46 23.52 -31.00
CA ALA A 80 11.27 23.18 -32.17
C ALA A 80 12.68 23.77 -32.09
N GLU A 81 12.82 25.04 -31.70
CA GLU A 81 14.09 25.74 -31.50
C GLU A 81 14.91 25.12 -30.35
N SER A 82 14.25 24.48 -29.39
CA SER A 82 14.91 23.75 -28.30
C SER A 82 15.35 22.33 -28.68
N GLY A 83 15.15 21.89 -29.92
CA GLY A 83 15.47 20.54 -30.38
C GLY A 83 16.91 20.10 -30.06
N PRO A 84 17.95 20.84 -30.49
CA PRO A 84 19.34 20.47 -30.24
C PRO A 84 19.68 20.28 -28.75
N VAL A 85 19.20 21.19 -27.88
CA VAL A 85 19.44 21.07 -26.43
C VAL A 85 18.65 19.89 -25.83
N LEU A 86 17.47 19.57 -26.36
CA LEU A 86 16.67 18.42 -25.92
C LEU A 86 17.32 17.09 -26.32
N ASP A 87 17.97 17.03 -27.48
CA ASP A 87 18.73 15.86 -27.94
C ASP A 87 19.96 15.64 -27.04
N ALA A 88 20.76 16.69 -26.83
CA ALA A 88 21.89 16.65 -25.89
C ALA A 88 21.43 16.30 -24.47
N THR A 89 20.27 16.81 -24.01
CA THR A 89 19.67 16.44 -22.71
C THR A 89 19.38 14.94 -22.63
N ALA A 90 18.84 14.36 -23.70
CA ALA A 90 18.51 12.94 -23.78
C ALA A 90 19.78 12.05 -23.78
N GLU A 91 20.86 12.53 -24.39
CA GLU A 91 22.18 11.89 -24.37
C GLU A 91 22.81 11.95 -22.97
N TRP A 92 22.85 13.13 -22.34
CA TRP A 92 23.31 13.29 -20.96
C TRP A 92 22.54 12.39 -20.01
N PHE A 93 21.21 12.29 -20.14
CA PHE A 93 20.40 11.41 -19.32
C PHE A 93 20.76 9.92 -19.49
N THR A 94 21.10 9.52 -20.72
CA THR A 94 21.55 8.15 -21.02
C THR A 94 22.91 7.87 -20.39
N LEU A 95 23.85 8.83 -20.49
CA LEU A 95 25.16 8.76 -19.84
C LEU A 95 25.04 8.67 -18.31
N LEU A 96 24.27 9.57 -17.69
CA LEU A 96 24.05 9.58 -16.24
C LEU A 96 23.42 8.27 -15.77
N LYS A 97 22.47 7.68 -16.53
CA LYS A 97 21.92 6.36 -16.21
C LYS A 97 22.97 5.26 -16.27
N LYS A 98 23.87 5.28 -17.27
CA LYS A 98 24.95 4.30 -17.41
C LYS A 98 25.94 4.42 -16.25
N THR A 99 26.42 5.64 -15.96
CA THR A 99 27.33 5.94 -14.85
C THR A 99 26.70 5.58 -13.51
N ARG A 100 25.43 5.94 -13.29
CA ARG A 100 24.66 5.58 -12.09
C ARG A 100 24.61 4.07 -11.85
N ARG A 101 24.39 3.28 -12.91
CA ARG A 101 24.38 1.80 -12.83
C ARG A 101 25.78 1.27 -12.50
N ALA A 102 26.82 1.80 -13.12
CA ALA A 102 28.21 1.41 -12.84
C ALA A 102 28.61 1.70 -11.39
N LEU A 103 28.09 2.79 -10.80
CA LEU A 103 28.27 3.14 -9.39
C LEU A 103 27.31 2.40 -8.43
N GLY A 104 26.47 1.49 -8.92
CA GLY A 104 25.53 0.74 -8.08
C GLY A 104 24.41 1.59 -7.45
N ILE A 105 24.21 2.82 -7.90
CA ILE A 105 23.24 3.75 -7.33
C ILE A 105 21.81 3.33 -7.74
N VAL A 106 21.08 2.75 -6.80
CA VAL A 106 19.70 2.28 -7.03
C VAL A 106 18.62 3.25 -6.53
N ALA A 107 18.98 4.28 -5.77
CA ALA A 107 18.04 5.08 -4.99
C ALA A 107 17.44 6.28 -5.76
N GLY A 108 16.11 6.40 -5.78
CA GLY A 108 15.37 7.55 -6.34
C GLY A 108 15.08 7.42 -7.84
N ASN A 109 14.02 8.08 -8.32
CA ASN A 109 13.64 8.02 -9.73
C ASN A 109 14.61 8.86 -10.56
N PRO A 110 15.34 8.27 -11.53
CA PRO A 110 16.30 9.00 -12.34
C PRO A 110 15.70 10.21 -13.08
N GLN A 111 14.42 10.13 -13.49
CA GLN A 111 13.77 11.24 -14.18
C GLN A 111 13.56 12.44 -13.25
N ASP A 112 13.14 12.18 -12.01
CA ASP A 112 12.89 13.25 -11.03
C ASP A 112 14.21 13.89 -10.57
N LEU A 113 15.31 13.12 -10.52
CA LEU A 113 16.61 13.61 -10.05
C LEU A 113 17.45 14.29 -11.14
N TYR A 114 17.38 13.82 -12.39
CA TYR A 114 18.39 14.19 -13.39
C TYR A 114 17.85 14.97 -14.58
N PHE A 115 16.54 15.02 -14.83
CA PHE A 115 16.01 15.67 -16.03
C PHE A 115 16.41 17.15 -16.13
N GLN A 116 16.24 17.92 -15.05
CA GLN A 116 16.63 19.33 -15.03
C GLN A 116 18.14 19.49 -15.11
N ARG A 117 18.88 18.67 -14.38
CA ARG A 117 20.35 18.70 -14.40
C ARG A 117 20.93 18.33 -15.76
N CYS A 118 20.33 17.38 -16.48
CA CYS A 118 20.73 17.03 -17.85
C CYS A 118 20.46 18.19 -18.82
N PHE A 119 19.37 18.95 -18.61
CA PHE A 119 19.08 20.12 -19.44
C PHE A 119 20.09 21.25 -19.19
N GLU A 120 20.50 21.45 -17.93
CA GLU A 120 21.58 22.38 -17.59
C GLU A 120 22.90 21.97 -18.24
N LEU A 121 23.31 20.70 -18.11
CA LEU A 121 24.51 20.16 -18.75
C LEU A 121 24.48 20.31 -20.27
N ALA A 122 23.34 20.03 -20.89
CA ALA A 122 23.16 20.21 -22.33
C ALA A 122 23.26 21.68 -22.75
N THR A 123 22.77 22.60 -21.92
CA THR A 123 22.85 24.04 -22.18
C THR A 123 24.28 24.56 -22.02
N GLU A 124 25.02 24.05 -21.03
CA GLU A 124 26.38 24.51 -20.68
C GLU A 124 27.46 23.86 -21.56
N HIS A 125 27.31 22.57 -21.87
CA HIS A 125 28.36 21.76 -22.50
C HIS A 125 27.98 21.18 -23.86
N GLY A 126 26.75 21.40 -24.34
CA GLY A 126 26.27 20.75 -25.56
C GLY A 126 26.11 19.24 -25.37
N ALA A 127 26.33 18.47 -26.44
CA ALA A 127 26.24 17.01 -26.38
C ALA A 127 27.38 16.42 -25.53
N PRO A 128 27.17 15.30 -24.81
CA PRO A 128 28.25 14.62 -24.07
C PRO A 128 29.48 14.27 -24.92
N ALA A 129 29.30 14.05 -26.24
CA ALA A 129 30.40 13.80 -27.16
C ALA A 129 31.29 15.03 -27.41
N GLU A 130 30.73 16.23 -27.23
CA GLU A 130 31.41 17.52 -27.39
C GLU A 130 32.01 17.99 -26.07
N ALA A 131 31.47 17.52 -24.95
CA ALA A 131 31.98 17.79 -23.61
C ALA A 131 33.26 16.97 -23.33
N GLY A 132 34.41 17.65 -23.28
CA GLY A 132 35.75 17.04 -23.19
C GLY A 132 35.86 15.79 -22.31
N ASP A 133 35.52 15.85 -21.01
CA ASP A 133 35.40 14.68 -20.12
C ASP A 133 33.99 14.55 -19.53
N ALA A 134 33.03 14.22 -20.40
CA ALA A 134 31.66 13.98 -19.99
C ALA A 134 31.51 12.89 -18.92
N ALA A 135 32.43 11.91 -18.85
CA ALA A 135 32.40 10.86 -17.85
C ALA A 135 32.75 11.38 -16.46
N ALA A 136 33.75 12.26 -16.34
CA ALA A 136 34.05 12.96 -15.09
C ALA A 136 32.91 13.89 -14.67
N VAL A 137 32.34 14.68 -15.59
CA VAL A 137 31.19 15.55 -15.30
C VAL A 137 30.00 14.75 -14.80
N ALA A 138 29.66 13.64 -15.46
CA ALA A 138 28.57 12.77 -15.02
C ALA A 138 28.82 12.15 -13.63
N ARG A 139 30.08 11.79 -13.31
CA ARG A 139 30.44 11.30 -11.97
C ARG A 139 30.34 12.40 -10.93
N ALA A 140 30.81 13.61 -11.22
CA ALA A 140 30.72 14.76 -10.31
C ALA A 140 29.26 15.09 -9.99
N VAL A 141 28.40 15.19 -11.01
CA VAL A 141 26.96 15.43 -10.81
C VAL A 141 26.30 14.33 -9.97
N LEU A 142 26.67 13.05 -10.18
CA LEU A 142 26.15 11.96 -9.37
C LEU A 142 26.70 12.00 -7.93
N ALA A 143 27.94 12.45 -7.74
CA ALA A 143 28.54 12.66 -6.44
C ALA A 143 27.84 13.80 -5.70
N ASP A 144 27.58 14.94 -6.33
CA ASP A 144 26.84 16.07 -5.74
C ASP A 144 25.44 15.64 -5.31
N VAL A 145 24.70 14.92 -6.18
CA VAL A 145 23.37 14.40 -5.85
C VAL A 145 23.45 13.37 -4.71
N ALA A 146 24.52 12.59 -4.61
CA ALA A 146 24.73 11.66 -3.51
C ALA A 146 25.15 12.38 -2.21
N ASP A 147 25.93 13.44 -2.30
CA ASP A 147 26.41 14.26 -1.17
C ASP A 147 25.26 15.07 -0.55
N VAL A 148 24.33 15.57 -1.37
CA VAL A 148 23.05 16.15 -0.90
C VAL A 148 22.27 15.16 -0.05
N THR A 149 22.36 13.85 -0.31
CA THR A 149 21.70 12.84 0.54
C THR A 149 22.48 12.54 1.83
N GLY A 150 23.68 13.11 2.02
CA GLY A 150 24.52 12.94 3.20
C GLY A 150 24.76 11.48 3.58
N GLY A 151 25.00 10.62 2.57
CA GLY A 151 25.19 9.18 2.79
C GLY A 151 23.93 8.38 3.14
N ARG A 152 22.72 8.95 2.99
CA ARG A 152 21.45 8.26 3.26
C ARG A 152 20.95 7.56 2.01
N THR A 153 21.76 6.63 1.53
CA THR A 153 21.50 5.85 0.32
C THR A 153 21.34 4.36 0.66
N VAL A 154 20.73 3.61 -0.26
CA VAL A 154 20.65 2.15 -0.14
C VAL A 154 22.04 1.50 -0.14
N GLU A 155 23.00 2.08 -0.85
CA GLU A 155 24.37 1.57 -0.89
C GLU A 155 25.08 1.79 0.44
N ALA A 156 24.96 2.97 1.03
CA ALA A 156 25.50 3.24 2.36
C ALA A 156 24.88 2.33 3.43
N LEU A 157 23.57 2.03 3.33
CA LEU A 157 22.91 1.03 4.18
C LEU A 157 23.50 -0.36 3.99
N ARG A 158 23.70 -0.80 2.74
CA ARG A 158 24.31 -2.09 2.40
C ARG A 158 25.73 -2.20 2.94
N GLN A 159 26.55 -1.19 2.72
CA GLN A 159 27.92 -1.12 3.21
C GLN A 159 27.96 -1.07 4.75
N TRP A 160 27.06 -0.35 5.40
CA TRP A 160 27.01 -0.30 6.85
C TRP A 160 26.61 -1.66 7.46
N LEU A 161 25.71 -2.40 6.80
CA LEU A 161 25.23 -3.73 7.19
C LEU A 161 26.09 -4.89 6.68
N SER A 162 27.19 -4.64 5.94
CA SER A 162 28.09 -5.70 5.48
C SER A 162 29.09 -6.15 6.55
N ASP A 163 29.38 -5.29 7.54
CA ASP A 163 30.24 -5.59 8.70
C ASP A 163 29.64 -6.73 9.55
N PRO A 164 30.28 -7.92 9.61
CA PRO A 164 29.76 -9.07 10.35
C PRO A 164 29.57 -8.80 11.84
N ALA A 165 30.47 -8.04 12.47
CA ALA A 165 30.40 -7.75 13.90
C ALA A 165 29.20 -6.86 14.23
N ARG A 166 28.89 -5.87 13.37
CA ARG A 166 27.68 -5.05 13.51
C ARG A 166 26.41 -5.87 13.32
N ARG A 167 26.38 -6.76 12.32
CA ARG A 167 25.23 -7.64 12.08
C ARG A 167 24.91 -8.51 13.28
N THR A 168 25.93 -9.13 13.89
CA THR A 168 25.75 -9.97 15.09
C THR A 168 25.19 -9.17 16.26
N ARG A 169 25.71 -7.95 16.50
CA ARG A 169 25.17 -7.06 17.56
C ARG A 169 23.72 -6.67 17.29
N LEU A 170 23.39 -6.29 16.05
CA LEU A 170 22.02 -5.94 15.68
C LEU A 170 21.04 -7.10 15.82
N ASP A 171 21.44 -8.31 15.46
CA ASP A 171 20.58 -9.48 15.62
C ASP A 171 20.34 -9.81 17.10
N ALA A 172 21.36 -9.64 17.95
CA ALA A 172 21.22 -9.75 19.41
C ALA A 172 20.27 -8.68 19.97
N ASP A 173 20.46 -7.41 19.60
CA ASP A 173 19.60 -6.29 20.02
C ASP A 173 18.14 -6.52 19.60
N LEU A 174 17.94 -7.03 18.38
CA LEU A 174 16.62 -7.33 17.83
C LEU A 174 15.97 -8.49 18.58
N THR A 175 16.73 -9.53 18.90
CA THR A 175 16.27 -10.68 19.70
C THR A 175 15.86 -10.24 21.11
N GLU A 176 16.68 -9.45 21.79
CA GLU A 176 16.37 -8.95 23.13
C GLU A 176 15.13 -8.04 23.11
N THR A 177 15.06 -7.11 22.17
CA THR A 177 13.95 -6.14 22.08
C THR A 177 12.64 -6.82 21.69
N TRP A 178 12.68 -7.81 20.79
CA TRP A 178 11.52 -8.61 20.45
C TRP A 178 11.00 -9.44 21.63
N ALA A 179 11.91 -10.03 22.43
CA ALA A 179 11.52 -10.78 23.62
C ALA A 179 10.97 -9.86 24.73
N ARG A 180 11.48 -8.62 24.86
CA ARG A 180 10.95 -7.63 25.82
C ARG A 180 9.51 -7.24 25.51
N ARG A 181 9.14 -7.13 24.22
CA ARG A 181 7.77 -6.89 23.79
C ARG A 181 6.81 -7.94 24.37
N GLU A 182 7.15 -9.22 24.26
CA GLU A 182 6.32 -10.32 24.77
C GLU A 182 6.21 -10.28 26.30
N ARG A 183 7.31 -9.98 26.99
CA ARG A 183 7.31 -9.80 28.45
C ARG A 183 6.49 -8.59 28.89
N GLY A 184 6.52 -7.48 28.15
CA GLY A 184 5.70 -6.30 28.41
C GLY A 184 4.22 -6.62 28.30
N ALA A 185 3.81 -7.31 27.23
CA ALA A 185 2.43 -7.78 27.06
C ALA A 185 2.00 -8.72 28.20
N LEU A 186 2.88 -9.63 28.65
CA LEU A 186 2.60 -10.53 29.78
C LEU A 186 2.56 -9.80 31.14
N ARG A 187 3.44 -8.80 31.36
CA ARG A 187 3.46 -8.00 32.60
C ARG A 187 2.28 -7.06 32.71
N GLU A 188 1.82 -6.46 31.62
CA GLU A 188 0.57 -5.69 31.63
C GLU A 188 -0.60 -6.61 31.98
N ARG A 189 -0.69 -7.80 31.36
CA ARG A 189 -1.65 -8.84 31.76
C ARG A 189 -1.52 -9.24 33.25
N GLY A 190 -0.31 -9.29 33.80
CA GLY A 190 -0.02 -9.60 35.21
C GLY A 190 -0.28 -8.45 36.22
N SER A 191 0.05 -7.21 35.90
CA SER A 191 -0.28 -6.03 36.72
C SER A 191 -1.78 -5.76 36.73
N LEU A 192 -2.47 -6.12 35.64
CA LEU A 192 -3.92 -6.15 35.56
C LEU A 192 -4.54 -7.33 36.31
N ARG A 193 -3.74 -8.36 36.67
CA ARG A 193 -4.10 -9.47 37.56
C ARG A 193 -3.97 -9.05 39.03
N GLU A 194 -2.94 -8.29 39.40
CA GLU A 194 -2.75 -7.76 40.77
C GLU A 194 -3.78 -6.67 41.12
N ARG A 195 -4.02 -5.69 40.24
CA ARG A 195 -5.04 -4.64 40.47
C ARG A 195 -6.48 -5.18 40.49
N GLY A 196 -6.75 -6.26 39.75
CA GLY A 196 -8.04 -6.96 39.80
C GLY A 196 -8.23 -7.75 41.09
N ALA A 197 -7.14 -8.29 41.67
CA ALA A 197 -7.17 -8.95 42.97
C ALA A 197 -7.40 -7.93 44.10
N GLU A 198 -6.77 -6.75 44.06
CA GLU A 198 -7.00 -5.69 45.06
C GLU A 198 -8.44 -5.15 45.04
N ALA A 199 -9.07 -5.01 43.87
CA ALA A 199 -10.48 -4.64 43.76
C ALA A 199 -11.45 -5.77 44.18
N GLY A 200 -11.00 -7.03 44.17
CA GLY A 200 -11.78 -8.18 44.64
C GLY A 200 -11.66 -8.46 46.14
N VAL A 201 -10.61 -7.97 46.81
CA VAL A 201 -10.37 -8.20 48.24
C VAL A 201 -11.30 -7.36 49.16
N GLU A 202 -11.97 -6.31 48.64
CA GLU A 202 -13.05 -5.64 49.38
C GLU A 202 -14.38 -6.44 49.40
N ALA A 203 -14.49 -7.52 48.62
CA ALA A 203 -15.66 -8.39 48.59
C ALA A 203 -15.31 -9.81 49.04
N GLY A 204 -15.09 -10.00 50.34
CA GLY A 204 -15.19 -11.31 50.98
C GLY A 204 -13.92 -11.75 51.69
N GLY A 205 -13.92 -11.61 53.02
CA GLY A 205 -13.06 -12.42 53.87
C GLY A 205 -13.50 -13.88 53.79
N LEU A 206 -12.56 -14.75 53.44
CA LEU A 206 -12.31 -16.08 54.00
C LEU A 206 -11.21 -16.74 53.16
N ARG A 207 -10.07 -17.03 53.80
CA ARG A 207 -9.01 -17.86 53.21
C ARG A 207 -9.45 -19.32 53.27
N GLU A 208 -9.31 -20.02 52.15
CA GLU A 208 -8.31 -21.08 51.93
C GLU A 208 -8.86 -22.13 50.95
N THR A 209 -7.96 -22.58 50.06
CA THR A 209 -8.12 -23.52 48.94
C THR A 209 -8.57 -22.93 47.60
N VAL A 210 -7.73 -23.18 46.56
CA VAL A 210 -7.96 -23.16 45.09
C VAL A 210 -6.92 -22.29 44.33
N ALA A 211 -5.64 -22.63 44.48
CA ALA A 211 -4.57 -21.96 43.72
C ALA A 211 -4.51 -22.32 42.21
N LEU A 212 -5.31 -23.29 41.74
CA LEU A 212 -5.32 -23.71 40.32
C LEU A 212 -6.56 -23.20 39.54
N GLY A 213 -7.73 -23.10 40.17
CA GLY A 213 -8.95 -22.58 39.52
C GLY A 213 -8.98 -21.06 39.37
N GLU A 214 -8.42 -20.32 40.33
CA GLU A 214 -8.33 -18.86 40.28
C GLU A 214 -7.49 -18.37 39.10
N THR A 215 -6.43 -19.10 38.73
CA THR A 215 -5.59 -18.74 37.58
C THR A 215 -6.32 -18.86 36.25
N GLY A 216 -7.27 -19.79 36.13
CA GLY A 216 -8.13 -19.96 34.95
C GLY A 216 -9.17 -18.84 34.83
N ALA A 217 -9.92 -18.58 35.91
CA ALA A 217 -10.93 -17.52 35.95
C ALA A 217 -10.32 -16.11 35.72
N LEU A 218 -9.12 -15.85 36.25
CA LEU A 218 -8.40 -14.59 36.04
C LEU A 218 -7.87 -14.44 34.61
N ARG A 219 -7.50 -15.55 33.95
CA ARG A 219 -7.10 -15.56 32.52
C ARG A 219 -8.29 -15.24 31.63
N GLU A 220 -9.45 -15.85 31.90
CA GLU A 220 -10.70 -15.59 31.21
C GLU A 220 -11.14 -14.13 31.38
N ALA A 221 -11.11 -13.59 32.60
CA ALA A 221 -11.46 -12.19 32.86
C ALA A 221 -10.50 -11.18 32.18
N GLY A 222 -9.21 -11.51 32.07
CA GLY A 222 -8.23 -10.72 31.32
C GLY A 222 -8.53 -10.69 29.82
N ALA A 223 -8.78 -11.86 29.23
CA ALA A 223 -9.16 -12.00 27.83
C ALA A 223 -10.48 -11.26 27.51
N VAL A 224 -11.46 -11.31 28.41
CA VAL A 224 -12.74 -10.60 28.26
C VAL A 224 -12.55 -9.07 28.22
N ARG A 225 -11.65 -8.53 29.05
CA ARG A 225 -11.33 -7.09 29.08
C ARG A 225 -10.50 -6.64 27.87
N GLU A 226 -9.51 -7.41 27.43
CA GLU A 226 -8.75 -7.13 26.20
C GLU A 226 -9.68 -7.15 24.97
N ALA A 227 -10.55 -8.16 24.89
CA ALA A 227 -11.60 -8.20 23.87
C ALA A 227 -12.58 -7.02 23.99
N GLY A 228 -12.85 -6.54 25.21
CA GLY A 228 -13.61 -5.33 25.49
C GLY A 228 -12.96 -4.06 24.92
N ALA A 229 -11.69 -3.85 25.21
CA ALA A 229 -10.90 -2.72 24.71
C ALA A 229 -10.79 -2.73 23.18
N LEU A 230 -10.65 -3.91 22.58
CA LEU A 230 -10.65 -4.08 21.12
C LEU A 230 -12.01 -3.72 20.51
N ARG A 231 -13.11 -4.19 21.10
CA ARG A 231 -14.48 -3.80 20.68
C ARG A 231 -14.72 -2.31 20.84
N GLU A 232 -14.19 -1.69 21.89
CA GLU A 232 -14.24 -0.23 22.07
C GLU A 232 -13.43 0.50 20.99
N ALA A 233 -12.22 0.05 20.70
CA ALA A 233 -11.39 0.60 19.63
C ALA A 233 -12.06 0.51 18.25
N VAL A 234 -12.70 -0.62 17.95
CA VAL A 234 -13.47 -0.83 16.71
C VAL A 234 -14.66 0.13 16.63
N ARG A 235 -15.43 0.29 17.73
CA ARG A 235 -16.57 1.23 17.78
C ARG A 235 -16.12 2.68 17.63
N ALA A 236 -15.06 3.08 18.33
CA ALA A 236 -14.50 4.42 18.22
C ALA A 236 -13.99 4.72 16.80
N ALA A 237 -13.34 3.73 16.18
CA ALA A 237 -12.89 3.84 14.80
C ALA A 237 -14.05 4.01 13.80
N ASP A 238 -15.16 3.30 13.98
CA ASP A 238 -16.34 3.45 13.15
C ASP A 238 -16.98 4.85 13.32
N ALA A 239 -17.02 5.40 14.53
CA ALA A 239 -17.47 6.76 14.78
C ALA A 239 -16.58 7.81 14.07
N VAL A 240 -15.25 7.68 14.17
CA VAL A 240 -14.30 8.56 13.46
C VAL A 240 -14.48 8.46 11.94
N LEU A 241 -14.68 7.27 11.39
CA LEU A 241 -14.91 7.07 9.97
C LEU A 241 -16.27 7.60 9.50
N GLU A 242 -17.29 7.61 10.35
CA GLU A 242 -18.57 8.28 10.06
C GLU A 242 -18.37 9.79 9.92
N ALA A 243 -17.69 10.42 10.87
CA ALA A 243 -17.38 11.85 10.82
C ALA A 243 -16.55 12.24 9.58
N CYS A 244 -15.60 11.39 9.17
CA CYS A 244 -14.75 11.64 8.00
C CYS A 244 -15.53 11.72 6.68
N GLY A 245 -16.57 10.89 6.51
CA GLY A 245 -17.33 10.84 5.26
C GLY A 245 -18.34 11.98 5.09
N GLY A 246 -18.84 12.55 6.19
CA GLY A 246 -19.78 13.69 6.18
C GLY A 246 -19.15 14.98 5.65
N ARG A 247 -17.86 15.23 5.92
CA ARG A 247 -17.14 16.45 5.52
C ARG A 247 -16.86 16.55 4.02
N GLY A 248 -16.95 15.44 3.27
CA GLY A 248 -16.68 15.40 1.83
C GLY A 248 -17.80 15.92 0.93
N THR A 249 -19.03 16.03 1.42
CA THR A 249 -20.20 16.51 0.65
C THR A 249 -20.43 18.01 0.78
N GLY A 250 -19.98 18.63 1.88
CA GLY A 250 -20.13 20.06 2.15
C GLY A 250 -19.27 20.98 1.25
N ALA A 251 -18.08 20.53 0.83
CA ALA A 251 -17.17 21.33 0.01
C ALA A 251 -17.66 21.59 -1.43
N ARG A 252 -18.69 20.85 -1.90
CA ARG A 252 -19.38 21.17 -3.17
C ARG A 252 -20.55 22.15 -2.98
N ARG A 253 -21.22 22.15 -1.82
CA ARG A 253 -22.28 23.15 -1.52
C ARG A 253 -21.71 24.53 -1.17
N GLY A 254 -20.48 24.61 -0.66
CA GLY A 254 -19.85 25.89 -0.31
C GLY A 254 -19.45 26.80 -1.48
N ARG A 255 -19.46 26.30 -2.73
CA ARG A 255 -19.25 27.15 -3.91
C ARG A 255 -20.55 27.74 -4.48
N ASP A 256 -21.66 27.06 -4.27
CA ASP A 256 -22.98 27.52 -4.74
C ASP A 256 -23.74 28.31 -3.65
N ALA A 257 -23.35 28.17 -2.37
CA ALA A 257 -23.94 28.90 -1.24
C ALA A 257 -23.34 30.30 -0.99
N ARG A 258 -22.30 30.73 -1.72
CA ARG A 258 -21.76 32.11 -1.62
C ARG A 258 -22.58 33.17 -2.37
N ALA A 259 -23.77 32.82 -2.87
CA ALA A 259 -24.69 33.75 -3.52
C ALA A 259 -26.06 33.89 -2.81
N ALA A 260 -26.25 33.34 -1.60
CA ALA A 260 -27.51 33.52 -0.87
C ALA A 260 -27.29 33.68 0.64
N SER A 261 -27.81 34.80 1.14
CA SER A 261 -28.08 35.22 2.53
C SER A 261 -26.90 35.36 3.51
N ALA A 262 -26.52 36.61 3.72
CA ALA A 262 -26.28 37.15 5.05
C ALA A 262 -27.61 37.16 5.85
N ALA A 263 -27.49 37.02 7.17
CA ALA A 263 -28.53 37.00 8.20
C ALA A 263 -29.25 35.65 8.40
N ASP A 264 -28.72 34.82 9.31
CA ASP A 264 -29.44 34.46 10.55
C ASP A 264 -28.46 33.83 11.57
N ALA A 265 -28.77 34.00 12.84
CA ALA A 265 -27.92 33.86 14.00
C ALA A 265 -27.75 32.41 14.50
N GLY A 266 -26.70 32.22 15.32
CA GLY A 266 -26.79 31.38 16.52
C GLY A 266 -26.82 29.87 16.32
N GLY A 267 -25.68 29.28 15.96
CA GLY A 267 -25.46 27.84 16.11
C GLY A 267 -23.98 27.54 16.07
N THR A 268 -23.35 27.37 17.23
CA THR A 268 -22.00 26.82 17.34
C THR A 268 -22.00 25.45 16.66
N PRO A 269 -21.19 25.20 15.62
CA PRO A 269 -21.07 23.85 15.11
C PRO A 269 -20.46 22.99 16.22
N GLY A 270 -21.19 21.96 16.63
CA GLY A 270 -20.91 21.14 17.80
C GLY A 270 -19.45 20.72 17.91
N THR A 271 -18.87 21.00 19.08
CA THR A 271 -17.53 20.62 19.52
C THR A 271 -17.37 19.11 19.74
N GLU A 272 -18.41 18.31 19.51
CA GLU A 272 -18.42 16.86 19.73
C GLU A 272 -17.71 16.05 18.62
N ASP A 273 -17.40 16.67 17.47
CA ASP A 273 -16.91 15.96 16.27
C ASP A 273 -15.37 15.91 16.14
N VAL A 274 -14.64 16.45 17.14
CA VAL A 274 -13.17 16.65 17.15
C VAL A 274 -12.44 15.72 18.13
N GLU A 275 -13.11 15.11 19.10
CA GLU A 275 -12.47 14.35 20.17
C GLU A 275 -12.19 12.88 19.83
N GLY A 276 -12.89 12.28 18.85
CA GLY A 276 -12.82 10.83 18.60
C GLY A 276 -11.41 10.30 18.30
N PHE A 277 -10.65 10.97 17.42
CA PHE A 277 -9.29 10.52 17.08
C PHE A 277 -8.31 10.74 18.23
N ALA A 278 -8.30 11.92 18.85
CA ALA A 278 -7.44 12.24 19.99
C ALA A 278 -7.70 11.28 21.16
N SER A 279 -8.98 11.01 21.45
CA SER A 279 -9.38 10.10 22.50
C SER A 279 -8.94 8.64 22.23
N MET A 280 -8.98 8.18 20.97
CA MET A 280 -8.39 6.88 20.61
C MET A 280 -6.88 6.83 20.86
N VAL A 281 -6.17 7.93 20.59
CA VAL A 281 -4.72 8.05 20.83
C VAL A 281 -4.40 8.04 22.31
N GLU A 282 -5.11 8.84 23.11
CA GLU A 282 -4.96 8.91 24.57
C GLU A 282 -5.23 7.56 25.25
N ARG A 283 -6.24 6.82 24.77
CA ARG A 283 -6.56 5.48 25.25
C ARG A 283 -5.64 4.38 24.71
N GLY A 284 -4.70 4.70 23.82
CA GLY A 284 -3.75 3.74 23.27
C GLY A 284 -4.40 2.63 22.42
N HIS A 285 -5.51 2.94 21.72
CA HIS A 285 -6.25 1.95 20.94
C HIS A 285 -5.43 1.28 19.84
N GLY A 286 -4.48 2.00 19.24
CA GLY A 286 -3.53 1.44 18.27
C GLY A 286 -2.53 0.47 18.92
N SER A 287 -2.06 0.77 20.14
CA SER A 287 -1.25 -0.14 20.94
C SER A 287 -1.97 -1.46 21.25
N VAL A 288 -3.25 -1.39 21.63
CA VAL A 288 -4.08 -2.57 21.93
C VAL A 288 -4.16 -3.48 20.72
N LEU A 289 -4.55 -2.96 19.55
CA LEU A 289 -4.63 -3.74 18.31
C LEU A 289 -3.29 -4.41 17.98
N GLY A 290 -2.20 -3.66 18.09
CA GLY A 290 -0.88 -4.18 17.75
C GLY A 290 -0.40 -5.29 18.67
N ARG A 291 -0.69 -5.22 19.99
CA ARG A 291 -0.40 -6.31 20.92
C ARG A 291 -1.23 -7.55 20.60
N GLU A 292 -2.52 -7.37 20.33
CA GLU A 292 -3.41 -8.49 19.98
C GLU A 292 -3.00 -9.16 18.67
N LEU A 293 -2.56 -8.40 17.68
CA LEU A 293 -2.07 -8.97 16.42
C LEU A 293 -0.76 -9.73 16.61
N TRP A 294 0.06 -9.31 17.57
CA TRP A 294 1.40 -9.85 17.85
C TRP A 294 1.39 -10.97 18.89
N ALA A 295 0.30 -11.12 19.64
CA ALA A 295 0.12 -12.19 20.58
C ALA A 295 0.09 -13.53 19.83
N GLY A 296 0.89 -14.49 20.27
CA GLY A 296 0.69 -15.88 19.86
C GLY A 296 -0.72 -16.31 20.26
N GLY A 297 -1.43 -17.04 19.41
CA GLY A 297 -2.61 -17.79 19.84
C GLY A 297 -2.12 -18.84 20.83
N GLY A 298 -2.03 -18.44 22.10
CA GLY A 298 -1.54 -19.30 23.16
C GLY A 298 -2.70 -20.12 23.67
N ASP A 299 -2.88 -21.32 23.11
CA ASP A 299 -3.43 -22.48 23.80
C ASP A 299 -2.86 -23.76 23.18
N GLY A 300 -2.26 -24.59 24.04
CA GLY A 300 -1.61 -25.85 23.67
C GLY A 300 -0.28 -26.03 24.40
N GLY A 301 -0.34 -26.35 25.70
CA GLY A 301 0.83 -26.79 26.46
C GLY A 301 1.47 -28.01 25.81
N GLY A 302 2.68 -27.84 25.28
CA GLY A 302 3.51 -28.89 24.72
C GLY A 302 4.95 -28.42 24.76
N SER A 303 5.67 -28.84 25.80
CA SER A 303 7.09 -28.58 25.96
C SER A 303 7.86 -29.21 24.80
N ALA A 304 8.31 -28.41 23.83
CA ALA A 304 9.31 -28.84 22.85
C ALA A 304 10.67 -28.29 23.30
N SER A 305 11.29 -29.03 24.21
CA SER A 305 12.71 -28.91 24.51
C SER A 305 13.55 -29.54 23.40
N GLY A 306 14.67 -28.89 23.05
CA GLY A 306 15.91 -29.55 22.62
C GLY A 306 15.97 -30.15 21.22
N GLY A 307 16.75 -29.54 20.34
CA GLY A 307 17.14 -30.13 19.06
C GLY A 307 18.17 -29.32 18.29
N ALA A 308 19.28 -28.97 18.93
CA ALA A 308 20.48 -28.52 18.22
C ALA A 308 21.07 -29.71 17.44
N GLY A 309 21.22 -29.56 16.12
CA GLY A 309 21.92 -30.52 15.27
C GLY A 309 22.78 -29.76 14.27
N GLY A 310 24.05 -29.55 14.63
CA GLY A 310 25.05 -28.99 13.74
C GLY A 310 25.87 -30.08 13.03
N ARG A 311 26.32 -29.70 11.84
CA ARG A 311 27.50 -30.17 11.08
C ARG A 311 27.39 -31.46 10.25
N GLY A 312 27.75 -31.29 8.98
CA GLY A 312 28.25 -32.31 8.07
C GLY A 312 28.70 -31.62 6.78
N GLY A 313 29.97 -31.22 6.72
CA GLY A 313 30.61 -30.76 5.48
C GLY A 313 31.02 -31.94 4.60
N GLY A 314 31.18 -31.68 3.31
CA GLY A 314 31.71 -32.62 2.32
C GLY A 314 31.79 -31.96 0.95
N ASP A 315 32.99 -31.59 0.56
CA ASP A 315 33.37 -31.17 -0.80
C ASP A 315 33.17 -32.30 -1.82
N GLY A 316 32.96 -31.92 -3.09
CA GLY A 316 33.05 -32.84 -4.22
C GLY A 316 32.43 -32.27 -5.49
N GLY A 317 33.25 -31.71 -6.37
CA GLY A 317 32.85 -31.36 -7.74
C GLY A 317 32.69 -32.59 -8.63
N GLY A 318 32.05 -32.40 -9.79
CA GLY A 318 31.98 -33.44 -10.83
C GLY A 318 30.87 -33.19 -11.84
N ASP A 319 31.27 -33.12 -13.10
CA ASP A 319 30.52 -32.80 -14.30
C ASP A 319 29.37 -33.76 -14.69
N ALA A 320 28.55 -33.23 -15.61
CA ALA A 320 28.02 -33.88 -16.80
C ALA A 320 26.77 -34.80 -16.76
N GLU A 321 25.96 -34.51 -17.78
CA GLU A 321 25.23 -35.41 -18.67
C GLU A 321 23.76 -35.77 -18.43
N ALA A 322 23.09 -35.73 -19.59
CA ALA A 322 21.69 -35.92 -19.87
C ALA A 322 21.38 -37.40 -20.15
N CYS A 323 20.08 -37.75 -20.06
CA CYS A 323 19.32 -38.72 -20.86
C CYS A 323 18.01 -38.99 -20.09
N ALA A 324 16.83 -38.56 -20.56
CA ALA A 324 16.01 -39.16 -21.61
C ALA A 324 15.43 -40.54 -21.25
N GLY A 325 14.10 -40.64 -21.26
CA GLY A 325 13.40 -41.77 -21.87
C GLY A 325 12.49 -42.65 -20.99
N GLY A 326 11.20 -42.69 -21.36
CA GLY A 326 10.29 -43.85 -21.23
C GLY A 326 9.45 -43.90 -19.94
N GLY A 327 8.13 -44.12 -19.95
CA GLY A 327 7.24 -44.55 -21.00
C GLY A 327 6.44 -45.81 -20.61
N ILE A 328 5.15 -45.58 -20.32
CA ILE A 328 3.96 -46.39 -20.70
C ILE A 328 3.61 -47.70 -19.96
N SER A 329 2.29 -47.83 -19.70
CA SER A 329 1.43 -49.03 -19.56
C SER A 329 1.24 -49.61 -18.15
N GLY A 330 0.07 -50.01 -17.67
CA GLY A 330 -1.31 -50.10 -18.19
C GLY A 330 -2.22 -50.63 -17.06
N GLY A 331 -3.51 -50.26 -17.03
CA GLY A 331 -4.52 -50.81 -16.07
C GLY A 331 -5.09 -52.17 -16.53
N PRO A 332 -6.34 -52.56 -16.17
CA PRO A 332 -7.18 -52.22 -15.01
C PRO A 332 -7.82 -53.49 -14.35
N GLY A 333 -8.60 -53.31 -13.27
CA GLY A 333 -9.73 -54.20 -12.93
C GLY A 333 -9.78 -54.73 -11.50
N GLY A 334 -10.94 -54.59 -10.84
CA GLY A 334 -11.33 -55.37 -9.67
C GLY A 334 -12.09 -54.60 -8.60
N ASP A 335 -13.40 -54.45 -8.78
CA ASP A 335 -14.35 -54.24 -7.67
C ASP A 335 -14.31 -55.44 -6.70
N VAL A 336 -14.60 -55.21 -5.41
CA VAL A 336 -15.58 -55.96 -4.58
C VAL A 336 -15.46 -55.56 -3.10
N SER A 337 -16.62 -55.18 -2.56
CA SER A 337 -17.07 -55.24 -1.17
C SER A 337 -16.43 -54.36 -0.10
N GLY A 338 -17.32 -53.66 0.61
CA GLY A 338 -17.00 -52.81 1.73
C GLY A 338 -16.86 -53.57 3.03
N ASP A 339 -16.22 -52.90 3.97
CA ASP A 339 -16.41 -53.16 5.39
C ASP A 339 -16.19 -51.86 6.16
N ALA A 340 -17.17 -51.52 6.98
CA ALA A 340 -17.21 -50.32 7.78
C ALA A 340 -16.25 -50.44 8.96
N ARG A 341 -15.19 -49.63 8.98
CA ARG A 341 -14.47 -49.28 10.21
C ARG A 341 -14.05 -47.81 10.17
N GLY A 342 -14.79 -46.99 10.92
CA GLY A 342 -14.40 -45.63 11.24
C GLY A 342 -13.13 -45.62 12.09
N GLY A 343 -12.23 -44.67 11.82
CA GLY A 343 -11.00 -44.50 12.58
C GLY A 343 -10.12 -43.38 12.04
N ALA A 344 -10.22 -42.22 12.68
CA ALA A 344 -9.20 -41.16 12.77
C ALA A 344 -8.85 -40.33 11.52
N GLU A 345 -9.79 -39.48 11.07
CA GLU A 345 -9.43 -38.16 10.51
C GLU A 345 -9.38 -37.12 11.65
N GLY A 346 -8.23 -37.04 12.33
CA GLY A 346 -7.97 -36.05 13.36
C GLY A 346 -7.20 -34.84 12.82
N CYS A 347 -7.80 -33.66 12.98
CA CYS A 347 -7.12 -32.37 13.20
C CYS A 347 -6.42 -31.66 12.02
N VAL A 348 -7.17 -31.33 10.96
CA VAL A 348 -6.85 -30.16 10.10
C VAL A 348 -7.89 -29.02 10.28
N GLY A 349 -9.01 -29.29 10.97
CA GLY A 349 -10.11 -28.32 11.16
C GLY A 349 -9.87 -27.22 12.21
N ASP A 350 -8.92 -27.39 13.13
CA ASP A 350 -8.85 -26.53 14.33
C ASP A 350 -8.12 -25.19 14.10
N ARG A 351 -7.14 -25.17 13.18
CA ARG A 351 -6.35 -23.95 12.93
C ARG A 351 -7.11 -22.86 12.18
N ARG A 352 -7.98 -23.21 11.21
CA ARG A 352 -8.79 -22.21 10.48
C ARG A 352 -9.85 -21.59 11.37
N ALA A 353 -10.51 -22.38 12.21
CA ALA A 353 -11.49 -21.89 13.17
C ALA A 353 -10.89 -20.85 14.14
N GLY A 354 -9.66 -21.06 14.61
CA GLY A 354 -8.93 -20.10 15.45
C GLY A 354 -8.56 -18.79 14.73
N VAL A 355 -8.20 -18.85 13.44
CA VAL A 355 -7.89 -17.67 12.62
C VAL A 355 -9.15 -16.83 12.35
N ASP A 356 -10.26 -17.47 12.02
CA ASP A 356 -11.54 -16.81 11.73
C ASP A 356 -12.11 -16.14 12.99
N ALA A 357 -11.97 -16.79 14.16
CA ALA A 357 -12.37 -16.22 15.46
C ALA A 357 -11.54 -14.99 15.83
N ARG A 358 -10.22 -15.03 15.60
CA ARG A 358 -9.32 -13.90 15.87
C ARG A 358 -9.57 -12.72 14.93
N ALA A 359 -9.81 -12.98 13.65
CA ALA A 359 -10.19 -11.93 12.70
C ALA A 359 -11.54 -11.29 13.05
N ALA A 360 -12.53 -12.11 13.44
CA ALA A 360 -13.81 -11.61 13.92
C ALA A 360 -13.66 -10.75 15.18
N ALA A 361 -12.77 -11.11 16.11
CA ALA A 361 -12.48 -10.30 17.28
C ALA A 361 -11.85 -8.94 16.93
N LEU A 362 -10.89 -8.92 15.99
CA LEU A 362 -10.17 -7.70 15.59
C LEU A 362 -11.00 -6.74 14.72
N TRP A 363 -11.83 -7.30 13.83
CA TRP A 363 -12.45 -6.53 12.77
C TRP A 363 -13.97 -6.71 12.65
N GLY A 364 -14.59 -7.55 13.48
CA GLY A 364 -16.01 -7.87 13.39
C GLY A 364 -16.39 -8.68 12.14
N ARG A 365 -15.40 -9.23 11.42
CA ARG A 365 -15.58 -10.09 10.25
C ARG A 365 -14.59 -11.24 10.28
N GLY A 366 -15.09 -12.47 10.35
CA GLY A 366 -14.27 -13.68 10.35
C GLY A 366 -13.80 -14.13 8.97
N ASP A 367 -14.41 -13.61 7.89
CA ASP A 367 -14.09 -14.01 6.51
C ASP A 367 -12.88 -13.27 5.90
N VAL A 368 -12.23 -12.41 6.68
CA VAL A 368 -11.02 -11.68 6.30
C VAL A 368 -9.84 -12.10 7.17
N PRO A 369 -8.59 -12.08 6.66
CA PRO A 369 -7.42 -12.39 7.49
C PRO A 369 -7.20 -11.36 8.61
N ALA A 370 -6.82 -11.82 9.81
CA ALA A 370 -6.55 -10.97 10.98
C ALA A 370 -5.55 -9.82 10.71
N HIS A 371 -4.49 -10.08 9.95
CA HIS A 371 -3.47 -9.09 9.59
C HIS A 371 -3.78 -8.34 8.27
N LEU A 372 -4.93 -8.60 7.62
CA LEU A 372 -5.38 -7.94 6.39
C LEU A 372 -4.30 -7.85 5.28
N GLY A 373 -3.50 -8.91 5.14
CA GLY A 373 -2.42 -9.00 4.14
C GLY A 373 -1.10 -8.29 4.50
N LEU A 374 -0.92 -7.86 5.75
CA LEU A 374 0.33 -7.28 6.27
C LEU A 374 1.40 -8.30 6.66
N SER A 375 1.02 -9.57 6.83
CA SER A 375 1.86 -10.73 7.13
C SER A 375 1.40 -11.91 6.26
N ALA A 376 2.23 -12.93 6.07
CA ALA A 376 1.80 -14.24 5.59
C ALA A 376 1.51 -15.22 6.74
N TRP A 377 1.90 -14.86 7.96
CA TRP A 377 1.81 -15.67 9.17
C TRP A 377 0.66 -15.22 10.07
N ASP A 378 0.08 -16.18 10.79
CA ASP A 378 -0.96 -15.91 11.81
C ASP A 378 -0.46 -14.98 12.90
N VAL A 379 0.82 -15.09 13.25
CA VAL A 379 1.55 -14.23 14.17
C VAL A 379 2.81 -13.79 13.45
N PRO A 380 3.05 -12.48 13.28
CA PRO A 380 4.23 -12.04 12.55
C PRO A 380 5.52 -12.47 13.23
N PRO A 381 6.50 -12.98 12.46
CA PRO A 381 7.77 -13.43 13.00
C PRO A 381 8.63 -12.26 13.47
N ARG A 382 9.64 -12.55 14.30
CA ARG A 382 10.72 -11.60 14.57
C ARG A 382 11.38 -11.23 13.24
N PRO A 383 11.63 -9.94 12.94
CA PRO A 383 12.33 -9.58 11.72
C PRO A 383 13.77 -10.09 11.75
N GLU A 384 14.36 -10.26 10.56
CA GLU A 384 15.80 -10.46 10.42
C GLU A 384 16.48 -9.14 10.01
N VAL A 385 17.81 -9.08 10.13
CA VAL A 385 18.59 -7.92 9.65
C VAL A 385 18.50 -7.78 8.12
N GLY A 386 18.50 -8.89 7.38
CA GLY A 386 18.50 -8.91 5.91
C GLY A 386 19.86 -8.56 5.28
N ARG A 387 19.97 -8.73 3.96
CA ARG A 387 21.20 -8.45 3.18
C ARG A 387 20.97 -7.56 1.96
N GLY A 388 19.74 -7.46 1.48
CA GLY A 388 19.38 -6.77 0.26
C GLY A 388 17.87 -6.68 0.12
N ALA A 389 17.41 -5.97 -0.91
CA ALA A 389 15.99 -5.84 -1.24
C ALA A 389 15.81 -5.62 -2.75
N SER A 390 14.67 -6.04 -3.26
CA SER A 390 14.20 -5.75 -4.61
C SER A 390 12.74 -5.34 -4.56
N THR A 391 12.37 -4.27 -5.27
CA THR A 391 10.97 -3.82 -5.34
C THR A 391 10.03 -4.87 -5.95
N ALA A 392 10.55 -5.81 -6.73
CA ALA A 392 9.78 -6.87 -7.37
C ALA A 392 9.42 -8.01 -6.40
N THR A 393 10.18 -8.19 -5.31
CA THR A 393 10.07 -9.36 -4.42
C THR A 393 9.86 -8.99 -2.96
N LEU A 394 9.44 -7.75 -2.67
CA LEU A 394 9.23 -7.30 -1.29
C LEU A 394 8.15 -8.15 -0.60
N PRO A 395 8.44 -8.77 0.56
CA PRO A 395 7.45 -9.45 1.37
C PRO A 395 6.34 -8.52 1.89
N ALA A 396 5.33 -9.13 2.51
CA ALA A 396 4.32 -8.39 3.25
C ALA A 396 5.01 -7.53 4.35
N PRO A 397 4.51 -6.33 4.66
CA PRO A 397 5.18 -5.37 5.53
C PRO A 397 5.78 -5.91 6.84
N PHE A 398 5.08 -6.81 7.52
CA PHE A 398 5.53 -7.38 8.81
C PHE A 398 6.53 -8.51 8.67
N ASP A 399 6.66 -9.10 7.48
CA ASP A 399 7.60 -10.18 7.19
C ASP A 399 8.93 -9.64 6.64
N ARG A 400 9.03 -8.32 6.48
CA ARG A 400 10.21 -7.66 5.93
C ARG A 400 11.34 -7.64 6.94
N THR A 401 12.55 -7.88 6.44
CA THR A 401 13.80 -7.62 7.15
C THR A 401 14.00 -6.13 7.44
N LEU A 402 14.90 -5.79 8.38
CA LEU A 402 15.30 -4.40 8.64
C LEU A 402 15.80 -3.71 7.36
N PHE A 403 16.60 -4.43 6.55
CA PHE A 403 17.08 -3.91 5.27
C PHE A 403 15.92 -3.53 4.34
N GLU A 404 14.93 -4.40 4.17
CA GLU A 404 13.80 -4.16 3.24
C GLU A 404 12.88 -3.02 3.69
N ARG A 405 12.68 -2.89 5.00
CA ARG A 405 11.91 -1.77 5.60
C ARG A 405 12.60 -0.44 5.33
N LEU A 406 13.90 -0.36 5.61
CA LEU A 406 14.70 0.85 5.36
C LEU A 406 14.91 1.13 3.87
N PHE A 407 15.07 0.08 3.04
CA PHE A 407 15.14 0.21 1.59
C PHE A 407 13.91 0.94 1.04
N THR A 408 12.72 0.59 1.53
CA THR A 408 11.47 1.23 1.09
C THR A 408 11.45 2.72 1.43
N VAL A 409 11.92 3.09 2.64
CA VAL A 409 12.01 4.49 3.07
C VAL A 409 13.01 5.26 2.22
N LEU A 410 14.22 4.74 2.09
CA LEU A 410 15.29 5.39 1.32
C LEU A 410 14.89 5.55 -0.15
N GLN A 411 14.17 4.58 -0.74
CA GLN A 411 13.67 4.70 -2.10
C GLN A 411 12.54 5.74 -2.26
N ALA A 412 11.61 5.78 -1.30
CA ALA A 412 10.41 6.60 -1.40
C ALA A 412 10.60 8.06 -0.99
N SER A 413 11.59 8.37 -0.15
CA SER A 413 11.84 9.73 0.33
C SER A 413 12.47 10.61 -0.73
N ALA A 414 11.79 11.72 -1.04
CA ALA A 414 12.30 12.77 -1.93
C ALA A 414 13.34 13.67 -1.23
N HIS A 415 13.12 13.98 0.05
CA HIS A 415 14.02 14.75 0.92
C HIS A 415 14.78 13.78 1.83
N ARG A 416 15.91 13.26 1.35
CA ARG A 416 16.71 12.29 2.12
C ARG A 416 17.64 12.96 3.11
N ASP A 417 18.04 14.17 2.83
CA ASP A 417 18.77 15.08 3.71
C ASP A 417 18.09 15.24 5.08
N GLU A 418 16.74 15.26 5.09
CA GLU A 418 15.93 15.33 6.32
C GLU A 418 15.88 14.00 7.10
N LEU A 419 16.30 12.87 6.52
CA LEU A 419 16.29 11.60 7.22
C LEU A 419 17.42 11.54 8.27
N PRO A 420 17.27 10.71 9.32
CA PRO A 420 18.40 10.36 10.18
C PRO A 420 19.55 9.71 9.39
N THR A 421 20.76 9.72 9.95
CA THR A 421 21.90 9.00 9.35
C THR A 421 21.63 7.50 9.25
N VAL A 422 22.29 6.77 8.34
CA VAL A 422 22.11 5.31 8.19
C VAL A 422 22.24 4.54 9.53
N PRO A 423 23.27 4.77 10.36
CA PRO A 423 23.38 4.08 11.65
C PRO A 423 22.20 4.36 12.59
N GLU A 424 21.70 5.60 12.58
CA GLU A 424 20.56 6.00 13.38
C GLU A 424 19.24 5.41 12.86
N LEU A 425 19.05 5.41 11.54
CA LEU A 425 17.93 4.74 10.89
C LEU A 425 17.85 3.27 11.30
N VAL A 426 18.96 2.53 11.25
CA VAL A 426 18.96 1.12 11.64
C VAL A 426 18.63 0.94 13.12
N ARG A 427 19.27 1.70 14.01
CA ARG A 427 18.99 1.60 15.46
C ARG A 427 17.53 1.91 15.79
N ARG A 428 16.96 2.96 15.19
CA ARG A 428 15.55 3.31 15.40
C ARG A 428 14.61 2.25 14.79
N GLU A 429 15.00 1.62 13.68
CA GLU A 429 14.20 0.60 13.00
C GLU A 429 14.10 -0.70 13.79
N VAL A 430 15.12 -1.08 14.56
CA VAL A 430 15.03 -2.20 15.53
C VAL A 430 13.85 -1.98 16.47
N GLY A 431 13.79 -0.81 17.10
CA GLY A 431 12.71 -0.50 18.04
C GLY A 431 11.35 -0.35 17.35
N ARG A 432 11.27 0.25 16.15
CA ARG A 432 10.03 0.27 15.36
C ARG A 432 9.54 -1.14 15.03
N SER A 433 10.45 -2.03 14.64
CA SER A 433 10.08 -3.38 14.22
C SER A 433 9.53 -4.24 15.36
N CYS A 434 9.96 -3.98 16.59
CA CYS A 434 9.44 -4.62 17.79
C CYS A 434 8.23 -3.91 18.41
N ALA A 435 7.90 -2.69 17.97
CA ALA A 435 6.76 -1.93 18.48
C ALA A 435 5.42 -2.48 17.93
N PRO A 436 4.28 -2.22 18.61
CA PRO A 436 2.97 -2.63 18.13
C PRO A 436 2.72 -2.15 16.69
N LEU A 437 2.27 -3.04 15.80
CA LEU A 437 2.06 -2.76 14.36
C LEU A 437 3.30 -2.27 13.60
N GLY A 438 4.51 -2.43 14.17
CA GLY A 438 5.74 -1.99 13.56
C GLY A 438 5.93 -0.46 13.53
N LEU A 439 5.22 0.27 14.39
CA LEU A 439 5.18 1.74 14.45
C LEU A 439 5.38 2.22 15.90
N ARG A 440 6.12 3.31 16.11
CA ARG A 440 6.34 3.89 17.45
C ARG A 440 5.24 4.86 17.85
N ASP A 441 4.88 5.76 16.95
CA ASP A 441 3.90 6.79 17.27
C ASP A 441 2.46 6.22 17.37
N GLU A 442 1.73 6.61 18.42
CA GLU A 442 0.37 6.11 18.67
C GLU A 442 -0.65 6.66 17.65
N THR A 443 -0.49 7.90 17.18
CA THR A 443 -1.38 8.48 16.15
C THR A 443 -1.32 7.67 14.86
N LEU A 444 -0.12 7.16 14.52
CA LEU A 444 0.08 6.32 13.34
C LEU A 444 -0.48 4.91 13.55
N ARG A 445 -0.40 4.36 14.77
CA ARG A 445 -1.02 3.07 15.12
C ARG A 445 -2.54 3.15 15.08
N VAL A 446 -3.14 4.22 15.61
CA VAL A 446 -4.59 4.49 15.47
C VAL A 446 -4.99 4.62 14.00
N ALA A 447 -4.16 5.23 13.15
CA ALA A 447 -4.43 5.26 11.71
C ALA A 447 -4.46 3.87 11.05
N VAL A 448 -3.69 2.89 11.55
CA VAL A 448 -3.79 1.49 11.10
C VAL A 448 -5.13 0.88 11.54
N VAL A 449 -5.62 1.18 12.76
CA VAL A 449 -6.95 0.74 13.23
C VAL A 449 -8.04 1.28 12.30
N LEU A 450 -8.06 2.60 12.07
CA LEU A 450 -9.01 3.25 11.17
C LEU A 450 -8.93 2.70 9.75
N GLY A 451 -7.72 2.50 9.25
CA GLY A 451 -7.49 1.93 7.92
C GLY A 451 -7.95 0.49 7.79
N GLY A 452 -7.71 -0.34 8.81
CA GLY A 452 -8.19 -1.71 8.86
C GLY A 452 -9.72 -1.78 8.86
N ARG A 453 -10.37 -0.93 9.68
CA ARG A 453 -11.83 -0.77 9.67
C ARG A 453 -12.36 -0.38 8.30
N LEU A 454 -11.77 0.64 7.69
CA LEU A 454 -12.14 1.07 6.34
C LEU A 454 -11.95 -0.04 5.30
N ALA A 455 -10.84 -0.78 5.39
CA ALA A 455 -10.46 -1.85 4.46
C ALA A 455 -11.47 -3.01 4.46
N VAL A 456 -11.97 -3.38 5.63
CA VAL A 456 -12.92 -4.49 5.86
C VAL A 456 -14.29 -4.21 5.24
N GLY A 457 -14.68 -2.95 5.07
CA GLY A 457 -15.90 -2.53 4.38
C GLY A 457 -15.69 -2.05 2.94
N LEU A 458 -14.49 -2.19 2.35
CA LEU A 458 -14.28 -1.90 0.94
C LEU A 458 -14.98 -2.96 0.07
N ASP A 459 -15.86 -2.49 -0.82
CA ASP A 459 -16.65 -3.33 -1.72
C ASP A 459 -16.71 -2.66 -3.11
N PRO A 460 -15.60 -2.66 -3.87
CA PRO A 460 -15.56 -2.13 -5.24
C PRO A 460 -16.57 -2.83 -6.16
N LEU A 461 -16.79 -4.13 -5.98
CA LEU A 461 -17.63 -4.94 -6.86
C LEU A 461 -19.12 -4.90 -6.50
N GLY A 462 -19.50 -4.38 -5.33
CA GLY A 462 -20.91 -4.24 -4.93
C GLY A 462 -21.57 -5.57 -4.58
N ALA A 463 -20.76 -6.59 -4.28
CA ALA A 463 -21.25 -7.95 -4.05
C ALA A 463 -22.07 -8.02 -2.75
N GLY A 464 -21.69 -7.24 -1.73
CA GLY A 464 -22.38 -7.21 -0.43
C GLY A 464 -23.75 -6.54 -0.45
N THR A 465 -24.02 -5.68 -1.44
CA THR A 465 -25.35 -5.07 -1.64
C THR A 465 -26.31 -5.97 -2.43
N ALA A 466 -25.80 -6.84 -3.30
CA ALA A 466 -26.62 -7.75 -4.10
C ALA A 466 -27.16 -8.93 -3.26
N ALA A 467 -26.37 -9.44 -2.31
CA ALA A 467 -26.79 -10.53 -1.42
C ALA A 467 -27.92 -10.14 -0.43
N ARG A 468 -28.12 -8.85 -0.16
CA ARG A 468 -29.21 -8.35 0.70
C ARG A 468 -30.51 -8.01 -0.05
N GLY A 469 -30.49 -8.02 -1.37
CA GLY A 469 -31.63 -7.61 -2.21
C GLY A 469 -32.47 -8.75 -2.79
N GLY A 470 -32.23 -10.01 -2.40
CA GLY A 470 -32.83 -11.17 -3.05
C GLY A 470 -33.58 -12.10 -2.10
N ARG A 471 -34.87 -11.83 -1.88
CA ARG A 471 -36.02 -12.76 -2.01
C ARG A 471 -37.26 -12.13 -1.33
N VAL A 472 -37.90 -11.18 -1.99
CA VAL A 472 -39.33 -10.93 -1.75
C VAL A 472 -40.05 -11.92 -2.66
N GLU A 473 -40.38 -13.08 -2.12
CA GLU A 473 -41.33 -13.97 -2.78
C GLU A 473 -42.72 -13.32 -2.72
N ALA A 474 -43.25 -13.03 -3.89
CA ALA A 474 -44.64 -12.64 -4.05
C ALA A 474 -45.53 -13.83 -3.68
N GLY A 475 -46.23 -13.75 -2.55
CA GLY A 475 -47.15 -14.81 -2.14
C GLY A 475 -47.77 -14.65 -0.75
N GLN A 476 -48.87 -13.91 -0.69
CA GLN A 476 -50.06 -14.16 0.15
C GLN A 476 -50.05 -13.76 1.65
N HIS A 477 -51.05 -12.91 1.95
CA HIS A 477 -51.66 -12.55 3.25
C HIS A 477 -50.94 -11.54 4.16
N ALA A 478 -51.31 -10.27 3.95
CA ALA A 478 -51.17 -9.19 4.91
C ALA A 478 -52.16 -9.38 6.07
N THR A 479 -51.66 -9.27 7.31
CA THR A 479 -52.46 -8.94 8.50
C THR A 479 -51.71 -7.81 9.22
N PRO A 480 -52.34 -6.66 9.51
CA PRO A 480 -51.63 -5.52 10.09
C PRO A 480 -51.59 -5.66 11.61
N LEU A 481 -50.39 -5.67 12.20
CA LEU A 481 -50.22 -5.46 13.63
C LEU A 481 -49.13 -4.42 13.89
N ARG A 482 -49.62 -3.28 14.39
CA ARG A 482 -49.05 -2.30 15.32
C ARG A 482 -47.67 -1.72 15.05
N GLU A 483 -47.72 -0.45 14.66
CA GLU A 483 -46.73 0.59 14.91
C GLU A 483 -46.38 0.64 16.41
N THR A 484 -45.23 0.10 16.81
CA THR A 484 -44.50 0.46 18.04
C THR A 484 -43.19 -0.32 18.05
N GLU A 485 -42.17 0.25 17.40
CA GLU A 485 -40.73 0.00 17.65
C GLU A 485 -39.93 0.85 16.65
N MET A 486 -40.05 2.16 16.82
CA MET A 486 -39.22 3.15 16.16
C MET A 486 -38.28 3.74 17.21
N GLU A 487 -37.38 2.93 17.74
CA GLU A 487 -36.18 3.40 18.44
C GLU A 487 -35.25 2.22 18.78
N THR A 488 -33.97 2.37 18.42
CA THR A 488 -32.82 1.51 18.81
C THR A 488 -32.64 0.15 18.12
N GLY A 489 -32.69 0.13 16.78
CA GLY A 489 -32.12 -0.94 15.95
C GLY A 489 -30.76 -0.56 15.36
N ALA A 490 -29.68 -1.09 15.93
CA ALA A 490 -28.30 -0.82 15.55
C ALA A 490 -27.99 -1.04 14.06
N ALA A 491 -27.21 -0.10 13.51
CA ALA A 491 -26.68 -0.04 12.14
C ALA A 491 -25.90 -1.29 11.71
N SER A 492 -26.61 -2.35 11.35
CA SER A 492 -26.05 -3.60 10.81
C SER A 492 -26.35 -3.70 9.32
N GLY A 493 -25.53 -3.03 8.50
CA GLY A 493 -25.44 -3.41 7.08
C GLY A 493 -24.87 -2.39 6.10
N GLY A 494 -24.99 -1.09 6.37
CA GLY A 494 -24.38 -0.04 5.57
C GLY A 494 -23.14 0.48 6.26
N GLY A 495 -21.94 0.22 5.73
CA GLY A 495 -20.70 0.76 6.30
C GLY A 495 -20.75 2.29 6.47
N THR A 496 -19.81 2.82 7.26
CA THR A 496 -19.75 4.25 7.64
C THR A 496 -19.75 5.22 6.44
N ALA A 497 -19.94 6.52 6.66
CA ALA A 497 -19.91 7.53 5.61
C ALA A 497 -18.61 7.50 4.79
N ALA A 498 -17.47 7.22 5.43
CA ALA A 498 -16.20 6.99 4.73
C ALA A 498 -16.28 5.79 3.77
N HIS A 499 -16.84 4.66 4.20
CA HIS A 499 -17.06 3.50 3.33
C HIS A 499 -17.93 3.87 2.13
N ARG A 500 -19.04 4.57 2.37
CA ARG A 500 -19.95 5.03 1.30
C ARG A 500 -19.20 5.92 0.31
N ALA A 501 -18.47 6.93 0.79
CA ALA A 501 -17.72 7.85 -0.06
C ALA A 501 -16.67 7.14 -0.95
N VAL A 502 -15.86 6.26 -0.36
CA VAL A 502 -14.81 5.52 -1.08
C VAL A 502 -15.42 4.52 -2.06
N ASN A 503 -16.37 3.70 -1.61
CA ASN A 503 -16.99 2.68 -2.45
C ASN A 503 -17.76 3.32 -3.60
N SER A 504 -18.56 4.37 -3.38
CA SER A 504 -19.26 5.06 -4.46
C SER A 504 -18.31 5.59 -5.52
N ARG A 505 -17.14 6.13 -5.13
CA ARG A 505 -16.12 6.55 -6.09
C ARG A 505 -15.55 5.36 -6.85
N TRP A 506 -15.17 4.29 -6.15
CA TRP A 506 -14.59 3.09 -6.76
C TRP A 506 -15.54 2.44 -7.77
N ARG A 507 -16.83 2.33 -7.43
CA ARG A 507 -17.87 1.71 -8.26
C ARG A 507 -18.16 2.48 -9.54
N ARG A 508 -17.95 3.80 -9.54
CA ARG A 508 -18.10 4.65 -10.74
C ARG A 508 -16.90 4.55 -11.69
N GLU A 509 -15.78 3.98 -11.26
CA GLU A 509 -14.60 3.89 -12.11
C GLU A 509 -14.79 2.85 -13.23
N ALA A 510 -14.51 3.26 -14.46
CA ALA A 510 -14.71 2.42 -15.64
C ALA A 510 -13.94 1.09 -15.59
N SER A 511 -12.76 1.08 -14.96
CA SER A 511 -11.97 -0.14 -14.73
C SER A 511 -12.69 -1.13 -13.82
N VAL A 512 -13.38 -0.65 -12.79
CA VAL A 512 -14.16 -1.49 -11.87
C VAL A 512 -15.44 -1.97 -12.55
N LEU A 513 -16.13 -1.12 -13.32
CA LEU A 513 -17.28 -1.54 -14.12
C LEU A 513 -16.90 -2.64 -15.14
N ARG A 514 -15.72 -2.55 -15.74
CA ARG A 514 -15.18 -3.61 -16.60
C ARG A 514 -14.95 -4.90 -15.81
N ALA A 515 -14.29 -4.82 -14.65
CA ALA A 515 -14.05 -5.99 -13.80
C ALA A 515 -15.34 -6.65 -13.32
N ARG A 516 -16.38 -5.87 -12.99
CA ARG A 516 -17.72 -6.40 -12.65
C ARG A 516 -18.35 -7.20 -13.79
N ARG A 517 -18.22 -6.72 -15.04
CA ARG A 517 -18.71 -7.50 -16.21
C ARG A 517 -17.96 -8.81 -16.38
N MET A 518 -16.68 -8.82 -16.02
CA MET A 518 -15.86 -10.02 -16.10
C MET A 518 -16.24 -11.08 -15.06
N THR A 519 -16.60 -10.67 -13.84
CA THR A 519 -17.03 -11.63 -12.81
C THR A 519 -18.32 -12.38 -13.17
N VAL A 520 -19.04 -11.93 -14.20
CA VAL A 520 -20.26 -12.56 -14.73
C VAL A 520 -20.02 -13.21 -16.11
N SER A 521 -18.88 -12.92 -16.77
CA SER A 521 -18.59 -13.47 -18.10
C SER A 521 -17.93 -14.85 -18.00
N PRO A 522 -18.38 -15.86 -18.77
CA PRO A 522 -17.81 -17.21 -18.73
C PRO A 522 -16.43 -17.32 -19.39
N ARG A 523 -16.05 -16.37 -20.27
CA ARG A 523 -14.72 -16.28 -20.92
C ARG A 523 -14.29 -14.82 -21.07
N PRO A 524 -13.83 -14.15 -20.00
CA PRO A 524 -13.47 -12.73 -20.07
C PRO A 524 -12.08 -12.48 -20.66
N ASP A 525 -11.30 -13.53 -20.89
CA ASP A 525 -9.97 -13.54 -21.47
C ASP A 525 -9.88 -14.76 -22.43
N PRO A 526 -9.53 -14.60 -23.72
CA PRO A 526 -9.46 -15.73 -24.66
C PRO A 526 -8.33 -16.73 -24.33
N ASP A 527 -7.24 -16.29 -23.69
CA ASP A 527 -6.07 -17.13 -23.38
C ASP A 527 -5.76 -17.24 -21.86
N GLY A 528 -6.54 -16.54 -21.03
CA GLY A 528 -6.53 -16.66 -19.57
C GLY A 528 -5.38 -15.94 -18.86
N GLY A 529 -5.73 -15.14 -17.85
CA GLY A 529 -4.88 -14.94 -16.67
C GLY A 529 -4.80 -13.52 -16.13
N VAL A 530 -4.56 -12.52 -16.97
CA VAL A 530 -4.21 -11.17 -16.48
C VAL A 530 -5.42 -10.45 -15.92
N LEU A 531 -6.54 -10.48 -16.65
CA LEU A 531 -7.73 -9.75 -16.22
C LEU A 531 -8.46 -10.47 -15.06
N GLU A 532 -8.43 -11.81 -14.98
CA GLU A 532 -8.98 -12.56 -13.83
C GLU A 532 -8.17 -12.32 -12.55
N ALA A 533 -6.84 -12.21 -12.66
CA ALA A 533 -6.00 -11.78 -11.53
C ALA A 533 -6.40 -10.39 -11.01
N LEU A 534 -6.69 -9.45 -11.92
CA LEU A 534 -7.18 -8.13 -11.55
C LEU A 534 -8.57 -8.15 -10.90
N ALA A 535 -9.46 -9.05 -11.33
CA ALA A 535 -10.76 -9.24 -10.68
C ALA A 535 -10.59 -9.83 -9.27
N ARG A 536 -9.69 -10.79 -9.08
CA ARG A 536 -9.35 -11.35 -7.76
C ARG A 536 -8.81 -10.29 -6.80
N ASP A 537 -7.94 -9.40 -7.28
CA ASP A 537 -7.44 -8.25 -6.48
C ASP A 537 -8.59 -7.38 -5.94
N LEU A 538 -9.65 -7.17 -6.74
CA LEU A 538 -10.81 -6.38 -6.32
C LEU A 538 -11.75 -7.11 -5.36
N ARG A 539 -11.67 -8.45 -5.27
CA ARG A 539 -12.39 -9.22 -4.24
C ARG A 539 -11.70 -9.11 -2.87
N THR A 540 -10.39 -8.86 -2.86
CA THR A 540 -9.59 -8.68 -1.63
C THR A 540 -8.91 -7.31 -1.59
N PRO A 541 -9.67 -6.20 -1.65
CA PRO A 541 -9.12 -4.86 -1.77
C PRO A 541 -8.28 -4.44 -0.55
N TRP A 542 -8.55 -5.04 0.60
CA TRP A 542 -7.84 -4.77 1.86
C TRP A 542 -6.33 -5.04 1.75
N THR A 543 -5.89 -6.08 1.03
CA THR A 543 -4.47 -6.43 0.93
C THR A 543 -3.64 -5.31 0.30
N ALA A 544 -4.07 -4.82 -0.87
CA ALA A 544 -3.36 -3.73 -1.56
C ALA A 544 -3.47 -2.40 -0.79
N TYR A 545 -4.62 -2.17 -0.14
CA TYR A 545 -4.87 -0.99 0.68
C TYR A 545 -3.98 -0.95 1.92
N MET A 546 -4.01 -1.99 2.75
CA MET A 546 -3.26 -2.05 4.01
C MET A 546 -1.76 -2.03 3.78
N ARG A 547 -1.26 -2.75 2.77
CA ARG A 547 0.18 -2.71 2.42
C ARG A 547 0.66 -1.30 2.09
N ARG A 548 -0.14 -0.52 1.34
CA ARG A 548 0.19 0.87 1.00
C ARG A 548 0.00 1.83 2.15
N LEU A 549 -1.01 1.59 2.99
CA LEU A 549 -1.23 2.37 4.20
C LEU A 549 -0.02 2.24 5.12
N TRP A 550 0.37 1.00 5.44
CA TRP A 550 1.51 0.75 6.32
C TRP A 550 2.79 1.39 5.81
N VAL A 551 3.12 1.25 4.51
CA VAL A 551 4.31 1.89 3.92
C VAL A 551 4.30 3.42 4.08
N ARG A 552 3.13 4.07 3.91
CA ARG A 552 3.02 5.53 4.11
C ARG A 552 3.17 5.93 5.57
N LEU A 553 2.60 5.15 6.49
CA LEU A 553 2.68 5.41 7.93
C LEU A 553 4.09 5.15 8.46
N HIS A 554 4.73 4.07 8.03
CA HIS A 554 6.13 3.78 8.35
C HIS A 554 7.07 4.88 7.86
N GLY A 555 6.89 5.37 6.63
CA GLY A 555 7.65 6.51 6.13
C GLY A 555 7.39 7.84 6.87
N ARG A 556 6.24 7.98 7.54
CA ARG A 556 5.96 9.10 8.45
C ARG A 556 6.63 8.90 9.81
N ASP A 557 6.53 7.69 10.36
CA ASP A 557 7.15 7.31 11.65
C ASP A 557 8.68 7.42 11.60
N VAL A 558 9.31 7.16 10.45
CA VAL A 558 10.76 7.34 10.27
C VAL A 558 11.17 8.81 10.24
N ARG A 559 10.28 9.70 9.81
CA ARG A 559 10.47 11.16 9.78
C ARG A 559 9.90 11.86 11.01
N ASP A 560 9.50 11.09 12.04
CA ASP A 560 8.87 11.60 13.25
C ASP A 560 7.70 12.57 12.94
N ALA A 561 6.86 12.20 11.95
CA ALA A 561 5.77 13.03 11.42
C ALA A 561 4.38 12.48 11.79
N PRO A 562 3.91 12.70 13.04
CA PRO A 562 2.63 12.18 13.54
C PRO A 562 1.43 12.77 12.80
N LEU A 563 0.25 12.21 13.07
CA LEU A 563 -1.03 12.77 12.63
C LEU A 563 -1.62 13.62 13.75
N THR A 564 -1.91 14.88 13.44
CA THR A 564 -2.38 15.86 14.43
C THR A 564 -3.85 15.76 14.73
N ASP A 565 -4.66 15.32 13.76
CA ASP A 565 -6.10 15.38 13.82
C ASP A 565 -6.78 14.39 12.87
N THR A 566 -8.10 14.30 13.01
CA THR A 566 -8.97 13.46 12.18
C THR A 566 -8.90 13.79 10.69
N ALA A 567 -8.72 15.06 10.30
CA ALA A 567 -8.65 15.45 8.90
C ALA A 567 -7.36 14.96 8.24
N SER A 568 -6.24 15.06 8.95
CA SER A 568 -4.94 14.53 8.57
C SER A 568 -4.96 13.01 8.43
N ALA A 569 -5.60 12.31 9.39
CA ALA A 569 -5.81 10.87 9.31
C ALA A 569 -6.63 10.51 8.06
N TRP A 570 -7.75 11.19 7.82
CA TRP A 570 -8.59 10.97 6.65
C TRP A 570 -7.85 11.22 5.33
N ALA A 571 -7.06 12.30 5.24
CA ALA A 571 -6.29 12.62 4.05
C ALA A 571 -5.33 11.49 3.65
N VAL A 572 -4.71 10.83 4.64
CA VAL A 572 -3.87 9.64 4.42
C VAL A 572 -4.72 8.46 3.96
N LEU A 573 -5.80 8.13 4.67
CA LEU A 573 -6.66 6.97 4.37
C LEU A 573 -7.30 7.06 2.99
N ASP A 574 -7.90 8.21 2.65
CA ASP A 574 -8.49 8.45 1.33
C ASP A 574 -7.43 8.52 0.22
N GLY A 575 -6.27 9.12 0.51
CA GLY A 575 -5.12 9.15 -0.38
C GLY A 575 -4.63 7.74 -0.74
N VAL A 576 -4.63 6.82 0.22
CA VAL A 576 -4.31 5.41 -0.02
C VAL A 576 -5.36 4.75 -0.90
N ALA A 577 -6.66 4.95 -0.61
CA ALA A 577 -7.74 4.38 -1.40
C ALA A 577 -7.71 4.89 -2.87
N ARG A 578 -7.46 6.18 -3.09
CA ARG A 578 -7.28 6.74 -4.44
C ARG A 578 -6.07 6.15 -5.13
N SER A 579 -4.96 5.98 -4.42
CA SER A 579 -3.74 5.38 -4.98
C SER A 579 -3.97 3.94 -5.44
N VAL A 580 -4.64 3.11 -4.64
CA VAL A 580 -5.00 1.73 -5.02
C VAL A 580 -5.86 1.74 -6.27
N MET A 581 -6.89 2.60 -6.32
CA MET A 581 -7.76 2.72 -7.48
C MET A 581 -7.02 3.14 -8.76
N MET A 582 -6.15 4.14 -8.66
CA MET A 582 -5.39 4.64 -9.81
C MET A 582 -4.41 3.61 -10.36
N ASP A 583 -3.76 2.86 -9.48
CA ASP A 583 -2.88 1.77 -9.88
C ASP A 583 -3.67 0.63 -10.54
N HIS A 584 -4.80 0.23 -9.96
CA HIS A 584 -5.67 -0.77 -10.57
C HIS A 584 -6.15 -0.33 -11.96
N ARG A 585 -6.56 0.94 -12.12
CA ARG A 585 -6.92 1.53 -13.42
C ARG A 585 -5.76 1.44 -14.43
N ALA A 586 -4.53 1.72 -14.00
CA ALA A 586 -3.36 1.63 -14.85
C ALA A 586 -3.07 0.18 -15.28
N ARG A 587 -3.21 -0.80 -14.36
CA ARG A 587 -3.07 -2.22 -14.68
C ARG A 587 -4.13 -2.70 -15.69
N VAL A 588 -5.39 -2.35 -15.49
CA VAL A 588 -6.48 -2.67 -16.45
C VAL A 588 -6.18 -2.06 -17.82
N ARG A 589 -5.77 -0.79 -17.88
CA ARG A 589 -5.41 -0.14 -19.16
C ARG A 589 -4.25 -0.85 -19.85
N THR A 590 -3.25 -1.27 -19.09
CA THR A 590 -2.08 -1.99 -19.61
C THR A 590 -2.49 -3.35 -20.17
N ALA A 591 -3.25 -4.14 -19.40
CA ALA A 591 -3.76 -5.43 -19.82
C ALA A 591 -4.60 -5.33 -21.12
N LEU A 592 -5.48 -4.33 -21.20
CA LEU A 592 -6.30 -4.11 -22.41
C LEU A 592 -5.46 -3.73 -23.63
N ARG A 593 -4.39 -2.94 -23.45
CA ARG A 593 -3.45 -2.63 -24.56
C ARG A 593 -2.70 -3.86 -25.02
N SER A 594 -2.26 -4.72 -24.09
CA SER A 594 -1.58 -5.98 -24.43
C SER A 594 -2.49 -6.93 -25.19
N LEU A 595 -3.76 -7.06 -24.78
CA LEU A 595 -4.75 -7.91 -25.45
C LEU A 595 -5.18 -7.37 -26.83
N ALA A 596 -5.08 -6.06 -27.06
CA ALA A 596 -5.42 -5.43 -28.33
C ALA A 596 -4.24 -5.36 -29.31
N ALA A 597 -3.02 -5.70 -28.89
CA ALA A 597 -1.87 -5.72 -29.76
C ALA A 597 -1.97 -6.92 -30.72
N PRO A 598 -1.73 -6.74 -32.04
CA PRO A 598 -1.71 -7.86 -32.97
C PRO A 598 -0.60 -8.86 -32.56
N PRO A 599 -0.80 -10.17 -32.77
CA PRO A 599 0.25 -11.15 -32.51
C PRO A 599 1.49 -10.75 -33.30
N SER A 600 2.65 -10.64 -32.64
CA SER A 600 3.91 -10.41 -33.34
C SER A 600 4.11 -11.54 -34.35
N PRO A 601 4.47 -11.24 -35.61
CA PRO A 601 4.83 -12.29 -36.55
C PRO A 601 6.01 -13.03 -35.94
N VAL A 602 5.78 -14.32 -35.69
CA VAL A 602 6.79 -15.26 -35.20
C VAL A 602 8.01 -15.11 -36.09
N ALA A 603 9.16 -14.83 -35.47
CA ALA A 603 10.44 -14.87 -36.16
C ALA A 603 10.58 -16.27 -36.78
N GLU A 604 10.48 -16.32 -38.11
CA GLU A 604 10.80 -17.50 -38.90
C GLU A 604 12.16 -18.01 -38.42
N ARG A 605 12.15 -19.27 -38.00
CA ARG A 605 13.36 -20.05 -37.82
C ARG A 605 14.13 -19.97 -39.14
N ARG A 606 15.23 -19.22 -39.15
CA ARG A 606 16.22 -19.33 -40.22
C ARG A 606 16.89 -20.68 -40.08
N SER A 607 16.38 -21.64 -40.83
CA SER A 607 17.18 -22.77 -41.31
C SER A 607 17.98 -22.29 -42.52
N ALA A 608 19.30 -22.24 -42.38
CA ALA A 608 20.30 -22.51 -43.42
C ALA A 608 21.66 -22.67 -42.72
#